data_AF-A0A357F8Y2-F1
#
_entry.id   AF-A0A357F8Y2-F1
#
_cell.length_a   1.000
_cell.length_b   1.000
_cell.length_c   1.000
_cell.angle_alpha   90.00
_cell.angle_beta   90.00
_cell.angle_gamma   90.00
#
_symmetry.space_group_name_H-M   'P 1'
#
loop_
_entity.id
_entity.type
_entity.pdbx_description
1 polymer ?
#
loop_
_entity_poly.entity_id
_entity_poly.type
_entity_poly.pdbx_seq_one_letter_code
_entity_poly.pdbx_strand_id
1 'polypeptide(L)'
;DASGNIMDFPQLLWELRQEPSLKNIKLIAEPWDASGGYELGKASGLADWAEWNDKYRDTVRRALRGEEKMMEALKSSILGSPEIFGSVASGRKYSLNFITSHDGMTLMDLVSYNEKHNEANGEKNRDGHNSEFADNCGIEGPTNNPEIRKLRFRKLRMFQCLLQLSNGIPMLLGGDEFGRTQQGNNNAYCHDSELTWLDWELVERNSELLLFTRRMIALRKQHSSFLFAPKSNYQWFDASGGAEELAAYVRTLHYEVTNSAWPEQIMRVLINCFEQPVEFMLPKEIEWKVLIDSAKEPAEYIPPQASSAWLEGFTVQILRATGVKV
;
A
#
# COMPACT_ATOMS: atom_id res chain seq x y z
N ASP A 1 -19.40 -28.32 -0.16
CA ASP A 1 -19.85 -29.71 0.05
C ASP A 1 -19.60 -30.49 -1.23
N ALA A 2 -20.06 -31.75 -1.34
CA ALA A 2 -19.90 -32.53 -2.58
C ALA A 2 -20.66 -31.96 -3.79
N SER A 3 -21.57 -31.00 -3.56
CA SER A 3 -22.37 -30.33 -4.59
C SER A 3 -21.74 -29.01 -5.05
N GLY A 4 -20.57 -28.64 -4.50
CA GLY A 4 -19.90 -27.38 -4.81
C GLY A 4 -20.39 -26.17 -4.01
N ASN A 5 -21.29 -26.35 -3.03
CA ASN A 5 -21.71 -25.24 -2.18
C ASN A 5 -20.63 -24.86 -1.17
N ILE A 6 -20.42 -23.57 -0.95
CA ILE A 6 -19.52 -23.09 0.10
C ILE A 6 -20.09 -23.48 1.46
N MET A 7 -19.25 -24.07 2.31
CA MET A 7 -19.63 -24.47 3.66
C MET A 7 -19.28 -23.37 4.66
N ASP A 8 -20.17 -23.10 5.61
CA ASP A 8 -19.92 -22.13 6.69
C ASP A 8 -18.75 -22.55 7.58
N PHE A 9 -18.65 -23.85 7.85
CA PHE A 9 -17.53 -24.46 8.57
C PHE A 9 -16.86 -25.52 7.68
N PRO A 10 -15.91 -25.11 6.82
CA PRO A 10 -15.16 -26.05 6.00
C PRO A 10 -14.23 -26.86 6.90
N GLN A 11 -14.62 -28.12 7.15
CA GLN A 11 -13.91 -29.04 8.06
C GLN A 11 -12.40 -29.12 7.75
N LEU A 12 -12.05 -29.10 6.46
CA LEU A 12 -10.65 -29.12 6.00
C LEU A 12 -9.80 -27.99 6.58
N LEU A 13 -10.31 -26.76 6.67
CA LEU A 13 -9.54 -25.64 7.21
C LEU A 13 -9.20 -25.84 8.69
N TRP A 14 -10.15 -26.40 9.44
CA TRP A 14 -9.94 -26.74 10.84
C TRP A 14 -8.97 -27.93 10.98
N GLU A 15 -9.12 -28.97 10.17
CA GLU A 15 -8.22 -30.14 10.16
C GLU A 15 -6.78 -29.73 9.88
N LEU A 16 -6.55 -28.91 8.85
CA LEU A 16 -5.21 -28.40 8.51
C LEU A 16 -4.61 -27.54 9.64
N ARG A 17 -5.43 -26.81 10.39
CA ARG A 17 -4.98 -26.07 11.58
C ARG A 17 -4.55 -26.99 12.71
N GLN A 18 -5.22 -28.13 12.89
CA GLN A 18 -4.90 -29.09 13.96
C GLN A 18 -3.73 -30.01 13.59
N GLU A 19 -3.36 -30.10 12.31
CA GLU A 19 -2.33 -31.01 11.81
C GLU A 19 -0.93 -30.66 12.38
N PRO A 20 -0.33 -31.52 13.23
CA PRO A 20 0.92 -31.20 13.91
C PRO A 20 2.10 -30.96 12.97
N SER A 21 2.11 -31.62 11.80
CA SER A 21 3.16 -31.44 10.79
C SER A 21 3.16 -30.04 10.16
N LEU A 22 2.03 -29.31 10.24
CA LEU A 22 1.86 -27.96 9.68
C LEU A 22 2.08 -26.83 10.69
N LYS A 23 2.30 -27.13 11.98
CA LYS A 23 2.30 -26.14 13.09
C LYS A 23 3.19 -24.91 12.90
N ASN A 24 4.27 -25.01 12.12
CA ASN A 24 5.21 -23.90 11.87
C ASN A 24 5.30 -23.51 10.38
N ILE A 25 4.37 -23.99 9.57
CA ILE A 25 4.27 -23.66 8.16
C ILE A 25 3.34 -22.45 8.01
N LYS A 26 3.77 -21.47 7.21
CA LYS A 26 2.93 -20.31 6.92
C LYS A 26 1.92 -20.71 5.85
N LEU A 27 0.65 -20.59 6.17
CA LEU A 27 -0.45 -20.88 5.24
C LEU A 27 -1.12 -19.56 4.88
N ILE A 28 -1.34 -19.38 3.57
CA ILE A 28 -1.87 -18.15 2.99
C ILE A 28 -2.97 -18.55 2.01
N ALA A 29 -4.14 -17.94 2.12
CA ALA A 29 -5.26 -18.16 1.20
C ALA A 29 -5.39 -17.02 0.18
N GLU A 30 -5.83 -17.39 -1.02
CA GLU A 30 -6.54 -16.51 -1.95
C GLU A 30 -8.04 -16.76 -1.71
N PRO A 31 -8.75 -15.89 -0.96
CA PRO A 31 -10.05 -16.22 -0.37
C PRO A 31 -11.24 -16.01 -1.32
N TRP A 32 -11.07 -16.37 -2.59
CA TRP A 32 -12.11 -16.30 -3.61
C TRP A 32 -11.95 -17.41 -4.66
N ASP A 33 -12.98 -17.58 -5.48
CA ASP A 33 -12.94 -18.51 -6.61
C ASP A 33 -13.60 -17.93 -7.88
N ALA A 34 -13.36 -18.59 -9.02
CA ALA A 34 -13.87 -18.17 -10.32
C ALA A 34 -15.40 -18.32 -10.48
N SER A 35 -16.09 -19.00 -9.55
CA SER A 35 -17.54 -19.16 -9.55
C SER A 35 -18.27 -18.02 -8.84
N GLY A 36 -17.52 -17.10 -8.22
CA GLY A 36 -18.04 -15.96 -7.47
C GLY A 36 -18.03 -16.14 -5.96
N GLY A 37 -17.40 -17.21 -5.44
CA GLY A 37 -17.15 -17.35 -4.00
C GLY A 37 -16.23 -16.24 -3.49
N TYR A 38 -16.57 -15.65 -2.35
CA TYR A 38 -15.78 -14.59 -1.72
C TYR A 38 -15.86 -14.70 -0.19
N GLU A 39 -14.75 -15.09 0.43
CA GLU A 39 -14.68 -15.55 1.82
C GLU A 39 -13.55 -14.85 2.62
N LEU A 40 -13.18 -13.63 2.22
CA LEU A 40 -12.15 -12.85 2.90
C LEU A 40 -12.45 -12.69 4.40
N GLY A 41 -11.51 -13.09 5.25
CA GLY A 41 -11.61 -13.11 6.71
C GLY A 41 -11.98 -14.47 7.30
N LYS A 42 -12.41 -15.44 6.48
CA LYS A 42 -12.87 -16.74 6.98
C LYS A 42 -11.72 -17.68 7.34
N ALA A 43 -10.68 -17.75 6.51
CA ALA A 43 -9.54 -18.64 6.77
C ALA A 43 -8.72 -18.16 7.99
N SER A 44 -8.59 -16.86 8.16
CA SER A 44 -7.99 -16.24 9.34
C SER A 44 -8.78 -16.51 10.61
N GLY A 45 -10.11 -16.36 10.57
CA GLY A 45 -10.99 -16.64 11.71
C GLY A 45 -11.03 -18.11 12.13
N LEU A 46 -11.04 -19.04 11.16
CA LEU A 46 -11.21 -20.47 11.42
C LEU A 46 -9.87 -21.22 11.55
N ALA A 47 -8.89 -20.86 10.75
CA ALA A 47 -7.67 -21.66 10.52
C ALA A 47 -6.37 -20.97 10.98
N ASP A 48 -6.40 -19.69 11.38
CA ASP A 48 -5.20 -18.89 11.70
C ASP A 48 -4.27 -18.69 10.48
N TRP A 49 -4.86 -18.60 9.27
CA TRP A 49 -4.12 -18.37 8.02
C TRP A 49 -4.04 -16.88 7.68
N ALA A 50 -3.00 -16.48 6.95
CA ALA A 50 -3.02 -15.18 6.29
C ALA A 50 -3.85 -15.25 5.01
N GLU A 51 -4.35 -14.11 4.55
CA GLU A 51 -5.22 -14.02 3.39
C GLU A 51 -4.79 -12.84 2.51
N TRP A 52 -4.75 -13.06 1.20
CA TRP A 52 -4.59 -11.96 0.23
C TRP A 52 -5.74 -10.98 0.40
N ASN A 53 -5.41 -9.73 0.79
CA ASN A 53 -6.41 -8.70 1.05
C ASN A 53 -6.64 -7.84 -0.21
N ASP A 54 -7.58 -8.24 -1.06
CA ASP A 54 -7.98 -7.49 -2.24
C ASP A 54 -8.66 -6.16 -1.91
N LYS A 55 -9.38 -6.07 -0.78
CA LYS A 55 -9.94 -4.80 -0.30
C LYS A 55 -8.86 -3.78 -0.01
N TYR A 56 -7.71 -4.20 0.55
CA TYR A 56 -6.56 -3.33 0.72
C TYR A 56 -6.05 -2.82 -0.64
N ARG A 57 -5.83 -3.74 -1.59
CA ARG A 57 -5.39 -3.44 -2.96
C ARG A 57 -6.30 -2.38 -3.58
N ASP A 58 -7.59 -2.66 -3.66
CA ASP A 58 -8.57 -1.81 -4.32
C ASP A 58 -8.69 -0.45 -3.63
N THR A 59 -8.73 -0.44 -2.29
CA THR A 59 -8.83 0.81 -1.52
C THR A 59 -7.66 1.74 -1.79
N VAL A 60 -6.43 1.21 -1.75
CA VAL A 60 -5.23 2.03 -1.96
C VAL A 60 -5.16 2.54 -3.41
N ARG A 61 -5.46 1.68 -4.39
CA ARG A 61 -5.51 2.08 -5.81
C ARG A 61 -6.55 3.18 -6.05
N ARG A 62 -7.79 3.00 -5.58
CA ARG A 62 -8.89 3.97 -5.73
C ARG A 62 -8.60 5.31 -5.07
N ALA A 63 -7.99 5.31 -3.88
CA ALA A 63 -7.57 6.53 -3.19
C ALA A 63 -6.54 7.34 -4.00
N LEU A 64 -5.58 6.67 -4.64
CA LEU A 64 -4.53 7.30 -5.46
C LEU A 64 -5.01 7.65 -6.87
N ARG A 65 -6.01 6.95 -7.41
CA ARG A 65 -6.74 7.34 -8.62
C ARG A 65 -7.53 8.63 -8.40
N GLY A 66 -8.04 8.82 -7.19
CA GLY A 66 -8.69 10.06 -6.75
C GLY A 66 -10.20 10.00 -6.66
N GLU A 67 -10.72 8.82 -6.32
CA GLU A 67 -12.10 8.69 -5.93
C GLU A 67 -12.40 9.43 -4.62
N GLU A 68 -13.60 10.00 -4.54
CA GLU A 68 -14.13 10.62 -3.32
C GLU A 68 -14.45 9.57 -2.25
N LYS A 69 -14.53 10.02 -0.99
CA LYS A 69 -14.92 9.18 0.18
C LYS A 69 -13.97 8.02 0.47
N MET A 70 -12.72 8.11 0.05
CA MET A 70 -11.75 7.03 0.21
C MET A 70 -10.94 7.06 1.52
N MET A 71 -10.90 8.20 2.23
CA MET A 71 -9.98 8.35 3.37
C MET A 71 -10.34 7.48 4.57
N GLU A 72 -11.62 7.23 4.82
CA GLU A 72 -12.05 6.29 5.88
C GLU A 72 -11.59 4.86 5.58
N ALA A 73 -11.83 4.38 4.35
CA ALA A 73 -11.39 3.06 3.91
C ALA A 73 -9.85 2.95 3.91
N LEU A 74 -9.15 3.99 3.45
CA LEU A 74 -7.68 4.03 3.44
C LEU A 74 -7.11 4.00 4.86
N LYS A 75 -7.72 4.74 5.80
CA LYS A 75 -7.39 4.66 7.22
C LYS A 75 -7.57 3.23 7.75
N SER A 76 -8.69 2.56 7.44
CA SER A 76 -8.90 1.17 7.87
C SER A 76 -7.84 0.23 7.28
N SER A 77 -7.48 0.44 6.01
CA SER A 77 -6.40 -0.30 5.33
C SER A 77 -5.03 -0.09 6.00
N ILE A 78 -4.71 1.14 6.41
CA ILE A 78 -3.48 1.45 7.18
C ILE A 78 -3.50 0.77 8.56
N LEU A 79 -4.66 0.67 9.19
CA LEU A 79 -4.86 -0.05 10.45
C LEU A 79 -4.94 -1.57 10.29
N GLY A 80 -4.78 -2.10 9.07
CA GLY A 80 -4.71 -3.54 8.80
C GLY A 80 -6.08 -4.21 8.70
N SER A 81 -7.10 -3.48 8.23
CA SER A 81 -8.46 -3.96 8.01
C SER A 81 -9.09 -4.63 9.24
N PRO A 82 -9.13 -3.95 10.41
CA PRO A 82 -9.67 -4.51 11.65
C PRO A 82 -11.13 -4.95 11.55
N GLU A 83 -11.92 -4.38 10.63
CA GLU A 83 -13.29 -4.78 10.33
C GLU A 83 -13.40 -6.18 9.71
N ILE A 84 -12.32 -6.65 9.07
CA ILE A 84 -12.22 -7.98 8.44
C ILE A 84 -11.53 -8.94 9.40
N PHE A 85 -10.40 -8.51 9.98
CA PHE A 85 -9.49 -9.37 10.75
C PHE A 85 -9.59 -9.19 12.27
N GLY A 86 -10.63 -8.49 12.74
CA GLY A 86 -11.08 -8.38 14.12
C GLY A 86 -10.35 -7.34 14.98
N SER A 87 -9.07 -7.05 14.75
CA SER A 87 -8.37 -5.95 15.44
C SER A 87 -7.09 -5.52 14.73
N VAL A 88 -6.61 -4.31 15.04
CA VAL A 88 -5.32 -3.80 14.53
C VAL A 88 -4.15 -4.66 15.02
N ALA A 89 -4.10 -4.97 16.32
CA ALA A 89 -2.95 -5.61 16.93
C ALA A 89 -2.88 -7.12 16.67
N SER A 90 -3.98 -7.85 16.85
CA SER A 90 -4.02 -9.30 16.65
C SER A 90 -4.33 -9.69 15.20
N GLY A 91 -5.04 -8.84 14.46
CA GLY A 91 -5.43 -9.10 13.07
C GLY A 91 -4.33 -8.87 12.05
N ARG A 92 -3.27 -8.11 12.39
CA ARG A 92 -2.15 -7.79 11.49
C ARG A 92 -1.46 -9.00 10.85
N LYS A 93 -1.51 -10.18 11.48
CA LYS A 93 -0.88 -11.40 10.94
C LYS A 93 -1.74 -12.07 9.86
N TYR A 94 -2.99 -11.67 9.74
CA TYR A 94 -3.96 -12.23 8.81
C TYR A 94 -4.00 -11.47 7.49
N SER A 95 -3.89 -10.14 7.52
CA SER A 95 -3.93 -9.34 6.30
C SER A 95 -2.61 -9.40 5.54
N LEU A 96 -2.59 -10.09 4.38
CA LEU A 96 -1.52 -9.96 3.40
C LEU A 96 -1.86 -8.80 2.45
N ASN A 97 -1.23 -7.67 2.70
CA ASN A 97 -1.45 -6.43 1.95
C ASN A 97 -0.62 -6.46 0.68
N PHE A 98 -1.22 -6.09 -0.44
CA PHE A 98 -0.53 -5.94 -1.72
C PHE A 98 -1.18 -4.85 -2.55
N ILE A 99 -0.40 -4.19 -3.40
CA ILE A 99 -0.92 -3.23 -4.39
C ILE A 99 -1.07 -3.90 -5.75
N THR A 100 -0.22 -4.87 -6.04
CA THR A 100 -0.04 -5.53 -7.33
C THR A 100 0.39 -6.96 -7.07
N SER A 101 0.03 -7.86 -7.99
CA SER A 101 0.44 -9.25 -7.99
C SER A 101 0.78 -9.68 -9.42
N HIS A 102 1.02 -10.96 -9.63
CA HIS A 102 1.20 -11.48 -10.99
C HIS A 102 -0.08 -11.35 -11.84
N ASP A 103 -1.24 -11.33 -11.19
CA ASP A 103 -2.52 -11.00 -11.80
C ASP A 103 -2.74 -9.48 -11.79
N GLY A 104 -3.24 -8.96 -12.90
CA GLY A 104 -3.48 -7.54 -13.07
C GLY A 104 -2.24 -6.76 -13.54
N MET A 105 -2.32 -5.43 -13.42
CA MET A 105 -1.23 -4.55 -13.84
C MET A 105 -0.02 -4.61 -12.89
N THR A 106 1.18 -4.41 -13.46
CA THR A 106 2.38 -4.03 -12.68
C THR A 106 2.19 -2.66 -12.05
N LEU A 107 3.04 -2.29 -11.08
CA LEU A 107 2.90 -0.99 -10.42
C LEU A 107 3.19 0.18 -11.37
N MET A 108 4.11 -0.01 -12.33
CA MET A 108 4.36 0.97 -13.39
C MET A 108 3.18 1.09 -14.34
N ASP A 109 2.56 -0.03 -14.71
CA ASP A 109 1.41 -0.01 -15.62
C ASP A 109 0.17 0.61 -14.97
N LEU A 110 -0.02 0.39 -13.67
CA LEU A 110 -1.11 0.98 -12.90
C LEU A 110 -1.11 2.52 -12.95
N VAL A 111 0.05 3.13 -13.12
CA VAL A 111 0.20 4.60 -13.26
C VAL A 111 0.42 5.06 -14.70
N SER A 112 0.41 4.13 -15.66
CA SER A 112 0.71 4.39 -17.07
C SER A 112 -0.43 4.07 -18.03
N TYR A 113 -1.41 3.27 -17.62
CA TYR A 113 -2.52 2.83 -18.46
C TYR A 113 -3.85 2.97 -17.72
N ASN A 114 -4.91 3.30 -18.44
CA ASN A 114 -6.28 3.27 -17.93
C ASN A 114 -6.97 1.96 -18.31
N GLU A 115 -6.65 1.44 -19.49
CA GLU A 115 -7.25 0.23 -20.05
C GLU A 115 -6.23 -0.91 -20.11
N LYS A 116 -6.72 -2.15 -20.11
CA LYS A 116 -5.87 -3.32 -20.36
C LYS A 116 -5.55 -3.46 -21.86
N HIS A 117 -4.34 -3.88 -22.16
CA HIS A 117 -3.82 -4.11 -23.52
C HIS A 117 -3.36 -5.57 -23.65
N ASN A 118 -4.33 -6.50 -23.61
CA ASN A 118 -4.09 -7.95 -23.63
C ASN A 118 -4.18 -8.55 -25.05
N GLU A 119 -4.11 -7.74 -26.10
CA GLU A 119 -4.25 -8.19 -27.50
C GLU A 119 -3.27 -9.32 -27.84
N ALA A 120 -2.06 -9.26 -27.27
CA ALA A 120 -1.01 -10.26 -27.45
C ALA A 120 -1.38 -11.65 -26.90
N ASN A 121 -2.40 -11.75 -26.04
CA ASN A 121 -2.86 -13.03 -25.47
C ASN A 121 -3.69 -13.85 -26.46
N GLY A 122 -4.10 -13.27 -27.59
CA GLY A 122 -4.86 -13.96 -28.63
C GLY A 122 -6.37 -14.08 -28.36
N GLU A 123 -6.86 -13.58 -27.23
CA GLU A 123 -8.27 -13.64 -26.84
C GLU A 123 -9.06 -12.37 -27.21
N LYS A 124 -8.51 -11.52 -28.09
CA LYS A 124 -9.10 -10.24 -28.52
C LYS A 124 -9.42 -9.32 -27.33
N ASN A 125 -8.47 -9.23 -26.38
CA ASN A 125 -8.56 -8.41 -25.16
C ASN A 125 -9.76 -8.75 -24.25
N ARG A 126 -10.36 -9.95 -24.36
CA ARG A 126 -11.48 -10.37 -23.51
C ARG A 126 -11.03 -10.84 -22.13
N ASP A 127 -9.85 -11.42 -22.04
CA ASP A 127 -9.25 -11.99 -20.85
C ASP A 127 -8.65 -10.91 -19.92
N GLY A 128 -8.42 -11.24 -18.64
CA GLY A 128 -7.95 -10.29 -17.64
C GLY A 128 -9.05 -9.42 -17.03
N HIS A 129 -8.77 -8.86 -15.86
CA HIS A 129 -9.74 -8.06 -15.10
C HIS A 129 -10.00 -6.70 -15.76
N ASN A 130 -11.22 -6.18 -15.70
CA ASN A 130 -11.55 -4.88 -16.31
C ASN A 130 -11.39 -3.69 -15.35
N SER A 131 -11.39 -3.94 -14.03
CA SER A 131 -11.36 -2.87 -13.02
C SER A 131 -10.03 -2.85 -12.28
N GLU A 132 -8.98 -2.35 -12.93
CA GLU A 132 -7.65 -2.25 -12.30
C GLU A 132 -7.54 -1.07 -11.32
N PHE A 133 -8.49 -0.13 -11.35
CA PHE A 133 -8.41 1.16 -10.64
C PHE A 133 -7.12 1.94 -10.96
N ALA A 134 -6.66 1.80 -12.21
CA ALA A 134 -5.48 2.44 -12.74
C ALA A 134 -5.72 3.91 -13.11
N ASP A 135 -4.62 4.66 -13.26
CA ASP A 135 -4.61 6.05 -13.73
C ASP A 135 -3.35 6.31 -14.54
N ASN A 136 -3.49 6.51 -15.85
CA ASN A 136 -2.39 6.78 -16.77
C ASN A 136 -1.67 8.13 -16.56
N CYS A 137 -2.15 8.95 -15.61
CA CYS A 137 -1.62 10.25 -15.25
C CYS A 137 -1.68 11.27 -16.41
N GLY A 138 -2.62 11.08 -17.34
CA GLY A 138 -2.95 11.98 -18.44
C GLY A 138 -2.58 11.49 -19.84
N ILE A 139 -1.66 10.52 -19.99
CA ILE A 139 -1.27 9.94 -21.29
C ILE A 139 -1.24 8.41 -21.17
N GLU A 140 -1.92 7.70 -22.07
CA GLU A 140 -1.89 6.24 -22.11
C GLU A 140 -0.51 5.74 -22.59
N GLY A 141 0.10 4.84 -21.81
CA GLY A 141 1.36 4.19 -22.12
C GLY A 141 2.62 5.06 -21.98
N PRO A 142 3.71 4.72 -22.69
CA PRO A 142 4.98 5.43 -22.63
C PRO A 142 4.87 6.90 -23.07
N THR A 143 5.57 7.80 -22.37
CA THR A 143 5.58 9.23 -22.71
C THR A 143 6.92 9.88 -22.38
N ASN A 144 7.28 10.91 -23.16
CA ASN A 144 8.43 11.78 -22.92
C ASN A 144 8.08 13.05 -22.16
N ASN A 145 6.80 13.26 -21.78
CA ASN A 145 6.40 14.42 -20.99
C ASN A 145 7.01 14.34 -19.58
N PRO A 146 7.92 15.26 -19.20
CA PRO A 146 8.62 15.20 -17.93
C PRO A 146 7.69 15.33 -16.71
N GLU A 147 6.62 16.11 -16.80
CA GLU A 147 5.68 16.32 -15.69
C GLU A 147 4.87 15.05 -15.40
N ILE A 148 4.45 14.33 -16.44
CA ILE A 148 3.73 13.06 -16.28
C ILE A 148 4.66 11.99 -15.72
N ARG A 149 5.90 11.90 -16.22
CA ARG A 149 6.89 10.97 -15.68
C ARG A 149 7.16 11.24 -14.20
N LYS A 150 7.32 12.51 -13.81
CA LYS A 150 7.50 12.91 -12.41
C LYS A 150 6.28 12.56 -11.55
N LEU A 151 5.07 12.78 -12.05
CA LEU A 151 3.84 12.37 -11.36
C LEU A 151 3.76 10.85 -11.16
N ARG A 152 4.03 10.06 -12.20
CA ARG A 152 4.09 8.59 -12.11
C ARG A 152 5.06 8.13 -11.02
N PHE A 153 6.30 8.64 -11.03
CA PHE A 153 7.29 8.30 -10.00
C PHE A 153 6.87 8.70 -8.59
N ARG A 154 6.19 9.85 -8.41
CA ARG A 154 5.59 10.21 -7.10
C ARG A 154 4.56 9.19 -6.66
N LYS A 155 3.62 8.80 -7.54
CA LYS A 155 2.60 7.78 -7.24
C LYS A 155 3.23 6.42 -6.92
N LEU A 156 4.26 5.98 -7.65
CA LEU A 156 5.01 4.75 -7.35
C LEU A 156 5.57 4.77 -5.93
N ARG A 157 6.26 5.86 -5.54
CA ARG A 157 6.80 6.03 -4.19
C ARG A 157 5.70 6.09 -3.14
N MET A 158 4.56 6.72 -3.45
CA MET A 158 3.41 6.78 -2.55
C MET A 158 2.78 5.40 -2.31
N PHE A 159 2.62 4.58 -3.35
CA PHE A 159 2.19 3.18 -3.19
C PHE A 159 3.14 2.39 -2.29
N GLN A 160 4.46 2.56 -2.47
CA GLN A 160 5.46 1.94 -1.60
C GLN A 160 5.36 2.43 -0.15
N CYS A 161 5.12 3.73 0.06
CA CYS A 161 4.85 4.29 1.39
C CYS A 161 3.64 3.62 2.04
N LEU A 162 2.49 3.61 1.37
CA LEU A 162 1.26 3.06 1.92
C LEU A 162 1.42 1.56 2.24
N LEU A 163 1.98 0.77 1.30
CA LEU A 163 2.23 -0.65 1.52
C LEU A 163 3.12 -0.91 2.75
N GLN A 164 4.22 -0.16 2.88
CA GLN A 164 5.21 -0.37 3.94
C GLN A 164 4.82 0.28 5.29
N LEU A 165 3.84 1.18 5.32
CA LEU A 165 3.36 1.85 6.54
C LEU A 165 2.07 1.25 7.10
N SER A 166 1.36 0.40 6.35
CA SER A 166 0.16 -0.26 6.83
C SER A 166 0.47 -1.41 7.81
N ASN A 167 -0.40 -1.60 8.79
CA ASN A 167 -0.49 -2.84 9.57
C ASN A 167 -0.90 -3.98 8.64
N GLY A 168 -0.32 -5.16 8.85
CA GLY A 168 -0.42 -6.27 7.91
C GLY A 168 0.94 -6.84 7.51
N ILE A 169 0.93 -7.78 6.58
CA ILE A 169 2.12 -8.36 5.94
C ILE A 169 2.19 -7.78 4.53
N PRO A 170 3.16 -6.89 4.22
CA PRO A 170 3.29 -6.37 2.87
C PRO A 170 3.89 -7.42 1.93
N MET A 171 3.25 -7.63 0.79
CA MET A 171 3.76 -8.39 -0.34
C MET A 171 4.09 -7.43 -1.48
N LEU A 172 5.28 -7.61 -2.08
CA LEU A 172 5.75 -6.85 -3.22
C LEU A 172 5.85 -7.78 -4.43
N LEU A 173 5.29 -7.37 -5.57
CA LEU A 173 5.49 -8.06 -6.84
C LEU A 173 6.91 -7.79 -7.34
N GLY A 174 7.61 -8.86 -7.74
CA GLY A 174 8.96 -8.75 -8.28
C GLY A 174 9.02 -7.85 -9.52
N GLY A 175 9.90 -6.86 -9.50
CA GLY A 175 10.11 -5.89 -10.56
C GLY A 175 9.43 -4.55 -10.33
N ASP A 176 8.45 -4.46 -9.44
CA ASP A 176 7.80 -3.18 -9.12
C ASP A 176 8.75 -2.21 -8.42
N GLU A 177 9.77 -2.73 -7.72
CA GLU A 177 10.80 -1.92 -7.05
C GLU A 177 11.69 -1.13 -8.01
N PHE A 178 11.73 -1.49 -9.29
CA PHE A 178 12.47 -0.78 -10.34
C PHE A 178 11.61 -0.45 -11.57
N GLY A 179 10.28 -0.58 -11.46
CA GLY A 179 9.34 -0.14 -12.48
C GLY A 179 9.21 -1.08 -13.68
N ARG A 180 9.21 -2.41 -13.45
CA ARG A 180 8.82 -3.40 -14.47
C ARG A 180 7.47 -3.05 -15.07
N THR A 181 7.33 -3.27 -16.38
CA THR A 181 6.11 -3.05 -17.15
C THR A 181 5.79 -4.29 -17.99
N GLN A 182 4.50 -4.59 -18.12
CA GLN A 182 3.94 -5.54 -19.08
C GLN A 182 3.23 -4.79 -20.22
N GLN A 183 3.61 -3.53 -20.46
CA GLN A 183 3.09 -2.67 -21.53
C GLN A 183 1.55 -2.55 -21.52
N GLY A 184 0.96 -2.52 -20.32
CA GLY A 184 -0.50 -2.44 -20.14
C GLY A 184 -1.22 -3.80 -20.21
N ASN A 185 -0.50 -4.91 -20.47
CA ASN A 185 -1.07 -6.25 -20.38
C ASN A 185 -1.24 -6.63 -18.89
N ASN A 186 -2.47 -6.81 -18.45
CA ASN A 186 -2.82 -7.13 -17.07
C ASN A 186 -3.08 -8.62 -16.83
N ASN A 187 -2.78 -9.48 -17.81
CA ASN A 187 -2.99 -10.91 -17.73
C ASN A 187 -1.95 -11.66 -18.58
N ALA A 188 -0.67 -11.43 -18.35
CA ALA A 188 0.41 -11.95 -19.19
C ALA A 188 0.72 -13.45 -18.96
N TYR A 189 -0.30 -14.27 -18.71
CA TYR A 189 -0.18 -15.67 -18.27
C TYR A 189 0.45 -16.60 -19.31
N CYS A 190 0.29 -16.28 -20.61
CA CYS A 190 0.72 -17.12 -21.73
C CYS A 190 2.04 -16.65 -22.38
N HIS A 191 2.77 -15.74 -21.74
CA HIS A 191 3.99 -15.13 -22.29
C HIS A 191 5.25 -15.59 -21.57
N ASP A 192 6.08 -16.32 -22.30
CA ASP A 192 7.50 -16.49 -22.00
C ASP A 192 8.31 -15.61 -22.96
N SER A 193 8.42 -14.31 -22.64
CA SER A 193 9.06 -13.29 -23.48
C SER A 193 9.48 -12.08 -22.66
N GLU A 194 10.09 -11.09 -23.31
CA GLU A 194 10.46 -9.79 -22.73
C GLU A 194 9.28 -9.05 -22.09
N LEU A 195 8.04 -9.42 -22.42
CA LEU A 195 6.84 -8.89 -21.76
C LEU A 195 6.82 -9.24 -20.26
N THR A 196 7.29 -10.44 -19.88
CA THR A 196 7.21 -10.95 -18.51
C THR A 196 8.57 -11.03 -17.82
N TRP A 197 9.66 -11.12 -18.59
CA TRP A 197 11.02 -11.17 -18.04
C TRP A 197 11.38 -9.91 -17.24
N LEU A 198 12.26 -10.08 -16.25
CA LEU A 198 12.82 -8.94 -15.50
C LEU A 198 13.89 -8.25 -16.36
N ASP A 199 13.59 -7.02 -16.80
CA ASP A 199 14.57 -6.15 -17.45
C ASP A 199 15.53 -5.55 -16.40
N TRP A 200 16.72 -6.14 -16.29
CA TRP A 200 17.74 -5.71 -15.35
C TRP A 200 18.33 -4.33 -15.67
N GLU A 201 18.20 -3.81 -16.90
CA GLU A 201 18.63 -2.44 -17.20
C GLU A 201 17.76 -1.40 -16.48
N LEU A 202 16.53 -1.76 -16.07
CA LEU A 202 15.68 -0.89 -15.25
C LEU A 202 16.26 -0.65 -13.85
N VAL A 203 17.07 -1.58 -13.32
CA VAL A 203 17.74 -1.39 -12.02
C VAL A 203 18.69 -0.20 -12.07
N GLU A 204 19.37 0.01 -13.21
CA GLU A 204 20.26 1.15 -13.41
C GLU A 204 19.45 2.42 -13.74
N ARG A 205 18.55 2.33 -14.72
CA ARG A 205 17.75 3.46 -15.22
C ARG A 205 16.84 4.06 -14.15
N ASN A 206 16.26 3.22 -13.28
CA ASN A 206 15.34 3.60 -12.22
C ASN A 206 15.93 3.34 -10.82
N SER A 207 17.26 3.43 -10.69
CA SER A 207 17.98 3.15 -9.43
C SER A 207 17.44 3.92 -8.22
N GLU A 208 16.94 5.14 -8.42
CA GLU A 208 16.30 5.95 -7.37
C GLU A 208 15.04 5.29 -6.79
N LEU A 209 14.21 4.65 -7.63
CA LEU A 209 13.01 3.94 -7.18
C LEU A 209 13.39 2.68 -6.38
N LEU A 210 14.42 1.96 -6.82
CA LEU A 210 14.93 0.80 -6.11
C LEU A 210 15.50 1.20 -4.75
N LEU A 211 16.31 2.26 -4.71
CA LEU A 211 16.86 2.81 -3.47
C LEU A 211 15.74 3.28 -2.53
N PHE A 212 14.71 3.95 -3.06
CA PHE A 212 13.54 4.34 -2.29
C PHE A 212 12.82 3.13 -1.68
N THR A 213 12.55 2.10 -2.48
CA THR A 213 11.89 0.87 -2.03
C THR A 213 12.73 0.17 -0.93
N ARG A 214 14.06 0.10 -1.11
CA ARG A 214 14.98 -0.42 -0.08
C ARG A 214 14.92 0.39 1.21
N ARG A 215 14.87 1.72 1.12
CA ARG A 215 14.73 2.62 2.30
C ARG A 215 13.42 2.37 3.03
N MET A 216 12.30 2.22 2.33
CA MET A 216 11.01 1.93 2.95
C MET A 216 10.97 0.57 3.64
N ILE A 217 11.52 -0.47 3.02
CA ILE A 217 11.64 -1.80 3.64
C ILE A 217 12.54 -1.73 4.89
N ALA A 218 13.66 -1.03 4.82
CA ALA A 218 14.56 -0.86 5.96
C ALA A 218 13.88 -0.10 7.11
N LEU A 219 13.18 1.00 6.81
CA LEU A 219 12.41 1.77 7.78
C LEU A 219 11.33 0.90 8.46
N ARG A 220 10.56 0.14 7.67
CA ARG A 220 9.54 -0.78 8.22
C ARG A 220 10.16 -1.78 9.18
N LYS A 221 11.27 -2.42 8.79
CA LYS A 221 11.98 -3.41 9.63
C LYS A 221 12.50 -2.78 10.92
N GLN A 222 13.19 -1.65 10.80
CA GLN A 222 13.81 -0.94 11.92
C GLN A 222 12.79 -0.47 12.96
N HIS A 223 11.61 -0.02 12.51
CA HIS A 223 10.58 0.55 13.38
C HIS A 223 9.39 -0.39 13.62
N SER A 224 9.51 -1.67 13.24
CA SER A 224 8.37 -2.61 13.31
C SER A 224 7.84 -2.85 14.74
N SER A 225 8.72 -2.85 15.74
CA SER A 225 8.38 -2.99 17.16
C SER A 225 7.78 -1.72 17.77
N PHE A 226 7.93 -0.57 17.10
CA PHE A 226 7.33 0.70 17.50
C PHE A 226 6.01 0.95 16.77
N LEU A 227 6.01 0.80 15.44
CA LEU A 227 4.88 1.12 14.58
C LEU A 227 3.79 0.07 14.61
N PHE A 228 4.11 -1.23 14.69
CA PHE A 228 3.12 -2.31 14.49
C PHE A 228 2.93 -3.20 15.72
N ALA A 229 3.36 -2.76 16.90
CA ALA A 229 3.21 -3.54 18.12
C ALA A 229 1.81 -3.40 18.73
N PRO A 230 1.35 -4.36 19.57
CA PRO A 230 0.09 -4.25 20.30
C PRO A 230 -0.03 -3.01 21.20
N LYS A 231 1.11 -2.42 21.59
CA LYS A 231 1.21 -1.22 22.42
C LYS A 231 1.26 0.09 21.61
N SER A 232 1.18 0.01 20.28
CA SER A 232 1.19 1.17 19.39
C SER A 232 -0.21 1.77 19.37
N ASN A 233 -0.29 3.08 19.57
CA ASN A 233 -1.52 3.84 19.53
C ASN A 233 -1.47 4.82 18.35
N TYR A 234 -2.59 4.97 17.67
CA TYR A 234 -2.72 5.82 16.48
C TYR A 234 -3.73 6.91 16.77
N GLN A 235 -3.27 8.17 16.75
CA GLN A 235 -4.14 9.33 16.85
C GLN A 235 -4.21 10.03 15.50
N TRP A 236 -5.43 10.32 15.05
CA TRP A 236 -5.69 10.88 13.73
C TRP A 236 -6.10 12.35 13.82
N PHE A 237 -5.69 13.12 12.81
CA PHE A 237 -5.87 14.56 12.70
C PHE A 237 -6.26 14.91 11.27
N ASP A 238 -6.79 16.11 11.07
CA ASP A 238 -6.85 16.72 9.74
C ASP A 238 -5.49 17.39 9.38
N ALA A 239 -5.44 18.03 8.20
CA ALA A 239 -4.26 18.78 7.76
C ALA A 239 -3.98 20.02 8.65
N SER A 240 -5.01 20.57 9.31
CA SER A 240 -4.85 21.71 10.23
C SER A 240 -4.30 21.32 11.62
N GLY A 241 -4.10 20.02 11.86
CA GLY A 241 -3.68 19.48 13.15
C GLY A 241 -4.80 19.41 14.19
N GLY A 242 -6.04 19.66 13.77
CA GLY A 242 -7.25 19.57 14.57
C GLY A 242 -7.85 18.16 14.59
N ALA A 243 -9.13 18.08 14.90
CA ALA A 243 -9.87 16.82 14.88
C ALA A 243 -9.90 16.22 13.46
N GLU A 244 -9.89 14.89 13.38
CA GLU A 244 -10.01 14.20 12.10
C GLU A 244 -11.31 14.59 11.36
N GLU A 245 -11.17 14.82 10.05
CA GLU A 245 -12.26 15.11 9.13
C GLU A 245 -12.17 14.15 7.94
N LEU A 246 -13.28 13.48 7.60
CA LEU A 246 -13.34 12.45 6.56
C LEU A 246 -14.48 12.72 5.56
N ALA A 247 -14.87 14.00 5.40
CA ALA A 247 -15.81 14.40 4.37
C ALA A 247 -15.40 13.91 2.97
N ALA A 248 -16.38 13.78 2.07
CA ALA A 248 -16.21 13.13 0.77
C ALA A 248 -15.05 13.68 -0.08
N TYR A 249 -14.80 14.98 0.01
CA TYR A 249 -13.76 15.68 -0.75
C TYR A 249 -12.37 15.62 -0.09
N VAL A 250 -12.25 15.15 1.16
CA VAL A 250 -10.97 15.06 1.86
C VAL A 250 -10.12 13.98 1.20
N ARG A 251 -8.86 14.32 0.89
CA ARG A 251 -7.86 13.41 0.32
C ARG A 251 -6.52 13.48 1.07
N THR A 252 -6.56 13.84 2.34
CA THR A 252 -5.39 13.82 3.23
C THR A 252 -5.62 12.92 4.41
N LEU A 253 -4.57 12.28 4.89
CA LEU A 253 -4.54 11.64 6.21
C LEU A 253 -3.33 12.17 6.98
N HIS A 254 -3.52 12.39 8.27
CA HIS A 254 -2.48 12.83 9.19
C HIS A 254 -2.65 12.03 10.48
N TYR A 255 -1.62 11.29 10.87
CA TYR A 255 -1.67 10.55 12.13
C TYR A 255 -0.36 10.57 12.87
N GLU A 256 -0.48 10.47 14.19
CA GLU A 256 0.60 10.28 15.13
C GLU A 256 0.59 8.86 15.65
N VAL A 257 1.78 8.28 15.77
CA VAL A 257 2.00 6.99 16.42
C VAL A 257 2.80 7.22 17.69
N THR A 258 2.25 6.77 18.81
CA THR A 258 2.92 6.64 20.09
C THR A 258 2.95 5.18 20.53
N ASN A 259 3.87 4.83 21.42
CA ASN A 259 3.97 3.45 21.89
C ASN A 259 4.37 3.44 23.37
N SER A 260 3.58 2.79 24.22
CA SER A 260 3.83 2.78 25.67
C SER A 260 5.11 2.03 26.09
N ALA A 261 5.69 1.20 25.22
CA ALA A 261 7.02 0.62 25.43
C ALA A 261 8.17 1.58 25.08
N TRP A 262 7.87 2.68 24.39
CA TRP A 262 8.80 3.70 23.92
C TRP A 262 8.23 5.10 24.18
N PRO A 263 8.00 5.49 25.44
CA PRO A 263 7.23 6.69 25.78
C PRO A 263 7.83 8.00 25.24
N GLU A 264 9.14 8.03 25.01
CA GLU A 264 9.87 9.19 24.48
C GLU A 264 9.85 9.27 22.94
N GLN A 265 9.28 8.27 22.25
CA GLN A 265 9.23 8.24 20.79
C GLN A 265 7.85 8.62 20.28
N ILE A 266 7.83 9.61 19.39
CA ILE A 266 6.65 10.06 18.67
C ILE A 266 7.00 10.08 17.18
N MET A 267 6.14 9.50 16.35
CA MET A 267 6.23 9.63 14.90
C MET A 267 4.95 10.22 14.33
N ARG A 268 5.07 11.05 13.31
CA ARG A 268 3.94 11.54 12.52
C ARG A 268 4.07 11.12 11.08
N VAL A 269 2.93 10.77 10.48
CA VAL A 269 2.84 10.43 9.06
C VAL A 269 1.82 11.36 8.44
N LEU A 270 2.27 12.06 7.40
CA LEU A 270 1.51 13.02 6.63
C LEU A 270 1.30 12.44 5.24
N ILE A 271 0.06 12.32 4.79
CA ILE A 271 -0.30 11.69 3.52
C ILE A 271 -1.14 12.69 2.73
N ASN A 272 -0.62 13.13 1.60
CA ASN A 272 -1.34 13.97 0.66
C ASN A 272 -1.71 13.17 -0.60
N CYS A 273 -2.96 12.72 -0.69
CA CYS A 273 -3.50 12.11 -1.91
C CYS A 273 -4.09 13.17 -2.87
N PHE A 274 -4.12 14.46 -2.55
CA PHE A 274 -4.54 15.48 -3.52
C PHE A 274 -3.52 15.64 -4.65
N GLU A 275 -3.99 16.21 -5.76
CA GLU A 275 -3.13 16.62 -6.88
C GLU A 275 -2.33 17.90 -6.55
N GLN A 276 -2.88 18.73 -5.66
CA GLN A 276 -2.30 20.00 -5.26
C GLN A 276 -1.48 19.87 -3.97
N PRO A 277 -0.51 20.76 -3.75
CA PRO A 277 0.20 20.85 -2.48
C PRO A 277 -0.75 21.17 -1.32
N VAL A 278 -0.51 20.55 -0.17
CA VAL A 278 -1.25 20.80 1.07
C VAL A 278 -0.27 21.09 2.20
N GLU A 279 -0.61 22.10 3.01
CA GLU A 279 0.09 22.41 4.25
C GLU A 279 -0.47 21.58 5.41
N PHE A 280 0.42 20.89 6.11
CA PHE A 280 0.10 20.17 7.34
C PHE A 280 0.64 20.93 8.53
N MET A 281 -0.22 21.26 9.48
CA MET A 281 0.17 21.90 10.74
C MET A 281 0.66 20.86 11.74
N LEU A 282 1.72 21.21 12.46
CA LEU A 282 2.39 20.37 13.44
C LEU A 282 2.45 21.08 14.80
N PRO A 283 2.56 20.34 15.91
CA PRO A 283 2.78 20.92 17.24
C PRO A 283 4.01 21.83 17.26
N LYS A 284 3.87 23.03 17.82
CA LYS A 284 4.93 24.07 17.79
C LYS A 284 6.08 23.75 18.74
N GLU A 285 5.75 22.99 19.77
CA GLU A 285 6.62 22.63 20.86
C GLU A 285 7.53 21.46 20.49
N ILE A 286 7.33 20.78 19.34
CA ILE A 286 8.09 19.59 18.96
C ILE A 286 9.05 19.91 17.82
N GLU A 287 10.31 19.50 17.96
CA GLU A 287 11.25 19.45 16.85
C GLU A 287 11.12 18.15 16.08
N TRP A 288 11.06 18.25 14.74
CA TRP A 288 10.81 17.11 13.86
C TRP A 288 12.03 16.82 12.98
N LYS A 289 12.42 15.55 12.95
CA LYS A 289 13.34 15.01 11.93
C LYS A 289 12.54 14.31 10.85
N VAL A 290 12.84 14.61 9.59
CA VAL A 290 12.31 13.86 8.44
C VAL A 290 13.02 12.51 8.33
N LEU A 291 12.24 11.43 8.38
CA LEU A 291 12.71 10.07 8.08
C LEU A 291 12.53 9.74 6.61
N ILE A 292 11.39 10.14 6.03
CA ILE A 292 11.06 9.97 4.60
C ILE A 292 10.32 11.21 4.13
N ASP A 293 10.66 11.68 2.93
CA ASP A 293 9.85 12.57 2.10
C ASP A 293 9.79 11.91 0.72
N SER A 294 8.61 11.42 0.32
CA SER A 294 8.49 10.65 -0.92
C SER A 294 8.69 11.48 -2.18
N ALA A 295 8.73 12.81 -2.07
CA ALA A 295 8.96 13.72 -3.19
C ALA A 295 10.44 13.98 -3.47
N LYS A 296 11.33 13.63 -2.53
CA LYS A 296 12.73 14.09 -2.52
C LYS A 296 13.72 12.96 -2.27
N GLU A 297 14.97 13.18 -2.60
CA GLU A 297 16.05 12.32 -2.10
C GLU A 297 16.51 12.77 -0.70
N PRO A 298 17.11 11.87 0.12
CA PRO A 298 17.50 12.18 1.49
C PRO A 298 18.39 13.40 1.66
N ALA A 299 19.23 13.71 0.66
CA ALA A 299 20.10 14.89 0.67
C ALA A 299 19.31 16.22 0.60
N GLU A 300 18.05 16.16 0.17
CA GLU A 300 17.16 17.31 -0.02
C GLU A 300 16.06 17.38 1.05
N TYR A 301 16.08 16.51 2.05
CA TYR A 301 15.10 16.53 3.12
C TYR A 301 15.21 17.83 3.93
N ILE A 302 14.09 18.56 4.01
CA ILE A 302 13.99 19.80 4.76
C ILE A 302 13.05 19.54 5.95
N PRO A 303 13.55 19.62 7.20
CA PRO A 303 12.71 19.57 8.39
C PRO A 303 11.59 20.62 8.35
N PRO A 304 10.38 20.29 8.86
CA PRO A 304 9.31 21.26 9.00
C PRO A 304 9.76 22.55 9.71
N GLN A 305 9.51 23.70 9.09
CA GLN A 305 9.81 25.01 9.66
C GLN A 305 8.52 25.64 10.19
N ALA A 306 8.62 26.52 11.20
CA ALA A 306 7.47 27.24 11.76
C ALA A 306 6.28 26.37 12.20
N SER A 307 6.49 25.06 12.44
CA SER A 307 5.45 24.09 12.83
C SER A 307 4.45 23.79 11.71
N SER A 308 4.89 23.83 10.44
CA SER A 308 4.13 23.28 9.32
C SER A 308 5.04 22.56 8.32
N ALA A 309 4.44 21.67 7.54
CA ALA A 309 5.08 20.92 6.48
C ALA A 309 4.24 21.02 5.19
N TRP A 310 4.85 21.52 4.12
CA TRP A 310 4.24 21.52 2.79
C TRP A 310 4.53 20.22 2.07
N LEU A 311 3.48 19.50 1.69
CA LEU A 311 3.57 18.26 0.91
C LEU A 311 3.00 18.49 -0.49
N GLU A 312 3.82 18.23 -1.50
CA GLU A 312 3.39 18.17 -2.90
C GLU A 312 2.26 17.15 -3.10
N GLY A 313 1.50 17.28 -4.17
CA GLY A 313 0.45 16.32 -4.51
C GLY A 313 1.00 14.89 -4.69
N PHE A 314 0.25 13.91 -4.20
CA PHE A 314 0.60 12.48 -4.19
C PHE A 314 1.92 12.17 -3.48
N THR A 315 2.08 12.65 -2.25
CA THR A 315 3.29 12.44 -1.46
C THR A 315 3.01 12.07 -0.01
N VAL A 316 4.01 11.46 0.62
CA VAL A 316 3.99 11.06 2.03
C VAL A 316 5.25 11.58 2.70
N GLN A 317 5.11 12.13 3.90
CA GLN A 317 6.22 12.49 4.76
C GLN A 317 6.11 11.76 6.10
N ILE A 318 7.23 11.19 6.56
CA ILE A 318 7.35 10.54 7.87
C ILE A 318 8.29 11.36 8.74
N LEU A 319 7.80 11.77 9.89
CA LEU A 319 8.50 12.60 10.85
C LEU A 319 8.71 11.83 12.15
N ARG A 320 9.82 12.10 12.82
CA ARG A 320 10.09 11.62 14.19
C ARG A 320 10.46 12.79 15.07
N ALA A 321 9.87 12.87 16.25
CA ALA A 321 10.22 13.87 17.25
C ALA A 321 11.69 13.69 17.67
N THR A 322 12.40 14.81 17.86
CA THR A 322 13.79 14.85 18.35
C THR A 322 13.95 15.56 19.69
N GLY A 323 12.91 16.23 20.17
CA GLY A 323 12.89 16.93 21.45
C GLY A 323 11.73 17.92 21.53
N VAL A 324 11.52 18.50 22.72
CA VAL A 324 10.60 19.62 22.94
C VAL A 324 11.41 20.92 22.86
N LYS A 325 10.97 21.88 22.06
CA LYS A 325 11.53 23.24 22.04
C LYS A 325 11.29 23.87 23.41
N VAL A 326 12.38 24.24 24.08
CA VAL A 326 12.38 24.97 25.35
C VAL A 326 11.98 26.43 25.14
#